data_AF-A0AAP8KKM2-F1
#
_entry.id   AF-A0AAP8KKM2-F1
#
_cell.length_a   1.000
_cell.length_b   1.000
_cell.length_c   1.000
_cell.angle_alpha   90.00
_cell.angle_beta   90.00
_cell.angle_gamma   90.00
#
_symmetry.space_group_name_H-M   'P 1'
#
loop_
_entity.id
_entity.type
_entity.pdbx_description
1 polymer ?
#
loop_
_entity_poly.entity_id
_entity_poly.type
_entity_poly.pdbx_seq_one_letter_code
_entity_poly.pdbx_strand_id
1 'polypeptide(L)'
;IANVNEDGFENNPYLDQVREIAAKEGSVVVPVCAAVEADIAELDDEERDEFMQELGLEEPGLNRVIRAGYKLLNLQTYFTAGVKEVRA
;
A
#
# COMPACT_ATOMS: atom_id res chain seq x y z
N ILE A 1 0.12 -8.73 -5.65
CA ILE A 1 -0.76 -7.55 -5.45
C ILE A 1 -2.18 -8.03 -5.74
N ALA A 2 -3.13 -7.78 -4.86
CA ALA A 2 -4.52 -8.16 -5.03
C ALA A 2 -5.35 -6.89 -5.20
N ASN A 3 -5.91 -6.69 -6.39
CA ASN A 3 -6.81 -5.56 -6.62
C ASN A 3 -8.19 -5.89 -6.07
N VAL A 4 -8.75 -5.01 -5.24
CA VAL A 4 -10.06 -5.15 -4.62
C VAL A 4 -10.87 -3.87 -4.82
N ASN A 5 -12.19 -3.95 -4.65
CA ASN A 5 -13.04 -2.77 -4.60
C ASN A 5 -12.81 -2.01 -3.27
N GLU A 6 -13.36 -0.80 -3.16
CA GLU A 6 -13.22 0.07 -1.98
C GLU A 6 -13.70 -0.58 -0.69
N ASP A 7 -14.74 -1.41 -0.77
CA ASP A 7 -15.32 -2.20 0.31
C ASP A 7 -14.75 -3.63 0.39
N GLY A 8 -13.87 -4.00 -0.55
CA GLY A 8 -13.38 -5.36 -0.75
C GLY A 8 -12.17 -5.75 0.11
N PHE A 9 -11.79 -4.93 1.09
CA PHE A 9 -10.68 -5.20 2.02
C PHE A 9 -11.03 -6.24 3.09
N GLU A 10 -12.32 -6.32 3.46
CA GLU A 10 -12.86 -7.26 4.44
C GLU A 10 -13.91 -8.16 3.78
N ASN A 11 -14.08 -9.38 4.31
CA ASN A 11 -15.10 -10.33 3.86
C ASN A 11 -15.13 -10.60 2.35
N ASN A 12 -13.96 -10.61 1.71
CA ASN A 12 -13.83 -10.83 0.27
C ASN A 12 -13.32 -12.26 -0.02
N PRO A 13 -14.17 -13.17 -0.53
CA PRO A 13 -13.79 -14.55 -0.79
C PRO A 13 -12.62 -14.69 -1.78
N TYR A 14 -12.51 -13.76 -2.73
CA TYR A 14 -11.41 -13.76 -3.69
C TYR A 14 -10.09 -13.34 -3.04
N LEU A 15 -10.13 -12.39 -2.10
CA LEU A 15 -8.96 -11.99 -1.33
C LEU A 15 -8.49 -13.13 -0.43
N ASP A 16 -9.41 -13.86 0.19
CA ASP A 16 -9.08 -15.01 1.03
C ASP A 16 -8.44 -16.15 0.23
N GLN A 17 -8.96 -16.43 -0.97
CA GLN A 17 -8.34 -17.41 -1.88
C GLN A 17 -6.92 -17.01 -2.28
N VAL A 18 -6.68 -15.75 -2.60
CA VAL A 18 -5.34 -15.26 -2.94
C VAL A 18 -4.39 -15.37 -1.74
N ARG A 19 -4.87 -15.08 -0.52
CA ARG A 19 -4.09 -15.27 0.72
C ARG A 19 -3.73 -16.74 0.94
N GLU A 20 -4.65 -17.67 0.69
CA GLU A 20 -4.39 -19.10 0.85
C GLU A 20 -3.33 -19.61 -0.14
N ILE A 21 -3.42 -19.20 -1.41
CA ILE A 21 -2.43 -19.56 -2.43
C ILE A 21 -1.07 -18.98 -2.06
N ALA A 22 -1.02 -17.70 -1.70
CA ALA A 22 0.22 -17.04 -1.34
C ALA A 22 0.88 -17.67 -0.10
N ALA A 23 0.10 -18.12 0.89
CA ALA A 23 0.63 -18.83 2.05
C ALA A 23 1.31 -20.15 1.68
N LYS A 24 0.81 -20.87 0.67
CA LYS A 24 1.42 -22.11 0.16
C LYS A 24 2.73 -21.85 -0.58
N GLU A 25 2.83 -20.70 -1.24
CA GLU A 25 4.01 -20.30 -2.03
C GLU A 25 5.05 -19.51 -1.22
N GLY A 26 4.71 -19.07 0.00
CA GLY A 26 5.54 -18.15 0.77
C GLY A 26 5.55 -16.72 0.22
N SER A 27 4.52 -16.35 -0.54
CA SER A 27 4.38 -15.07 -1.23
C SER A 27 3.69 -14.02 -0.36
N VAL A 28 3.96 -12.74 -0.62
CA VAL A 28 3.32 -11.61 0.07
C VAL A 28 2.08 -11.14 -0.69
N VAL A 29 0.97 -10.97 0.02
CA VAL A 29 -0.26 -10.38 -0.53
C VAL A 29 -0.41 -8.95 -0.01
N VAL A 30 -0.59 -8.03 -0.94
CA VAL A 30 -0.91 -6.62 -0.65
C VAL A 30 -2.25 -6.32 -1.33
N PRO A 31 -3.35 -6.17 -0.58
CA PRO A 31 -4.62 -5.69 -1.12
C PRO A 31 -4.55 -4.20 -1.38
N VAL A 32 -5.01 -3.76 -2.55
CA VAL A 32 -5.10 -2.36 -2.96
C VAL A 32 -6.39 -2.13 -3.74
N CYS A 33 -6.94 -0.93 -3.67
CA CYS A 33 -8.04 -0.53 -4.54
C CYS A 33 -7.52 0.38 -5.65
N ALA A 34 -7.27 -0.17 -6.83
CA ALA A 34 -6.64 0.58 -7.91
C ALA A 34 -7.46 1.80 -8.39
N ALA A 35 -8.78 1.79 -8.20
CA ALA A 35 -9.63 2.96 -8.49
C ALA A 35 -9.33 4.10 -7.52
N VAL A 36 -9.43 3.84 -6.21
CA VAL A 36 -9.10 4.82 -5.16
C VAL A 36 -7.67 5.35 -5.29
N GLU A 37 -6.70 4.49 -5.62
CA GLU A 37 -5.32 4.94 -5.82
C GLU A 37 -5.16 5.86 -7.05
N ALA A 38 -5.96 5.67 -8.10
CA ALA A 38 -5.94 6.53 -9.27
C ALA A 38 -6.50 7.91 -8.93
N ASP A 39 -7.59 7.97 -8.18
CA ASP A 39 -8.19 9.22 -7.73
C ASP A 39 -7.22 9.98 -6.81
N ILE A 40 -6.65 9.31 -5.79
CA ILE A 40 -5.62 9.87 -4.88
C ILE A 40 -4.42 10.44 -5.66
N ALA A 41 -4.03 9.83 -6.78
CA ALA A 41 -2.89 10.28 -7.58
C ALA A 41 -3.13 11.59 -8.36
N GLU A 42 -4.39 11.97 -8.58
CA GLU A 42 -4.77 13.21 -9.28
C GLU A 42 -5.04 14.38 -8.32
N LEU A 43 -5.26 14.11 -7.04
CA LEU A 43 -5.51 15.12 -6.00
C LEU A 43 -4.23 15.83 -5.56
N ASP A 44 -4.38 17.07 -5.08
CA ASP A 44 -3.30 17.75 -4.37
C ASP A 44 -3.11 17.21 -2.94
N ASP A 45 -2.06 17.66 -2.26
CA ASP A 45 -1.73 17.14 -0.92
C ASP A 45 -2.82 17.41 0.13
N GLU A 46 -3.55 18.54 0.04
CA GLU A 46 -4.60 18.89 0.99
C GLU A 46 -5.85 18.04 0.72
N GLU A 47 -6.28 17.97 -0.54
CA GLU A 47 -7.44 17.19 -0.97
C GLU A 47 -7.24 15.68 -0.75
N ARG A 48 -6.02 15.18 -0.98
CA ARG A 48 -5.67 13.78 -0.74
C ARG A 48 -5.84 13.40 0.73
N ASP A 49 -5.36 14.25 1.63
CA ASP A 49 -5.39 13.96 3.07
C ASP A 49 -6.84 13.98 3.61
N GLU A 50 -7.69 14.87 3.09
CA GLU A 50 -9.13 14.88 3.38
C GLU A 50 -9.82 13.61 2.83
N PHE A 51 -9.58 13.26 1.56
CA PHE A 51 -10.18 12.08 0.94
C PHE A 51 -9.80 10.77 1.65
N MET A 52 -8.54 10.63 2.07
CA MET A 52 -8.10 9.47 2.85
C MET A 52 -8.80 9.39 4.21
N GLN A 53 -9.01 10.52 4.90
CA GLN A 53 -9.73 10.54 6.17
C GLN A 53 -11.20 10.13 6.02
N GLU A 54 -11.87 10.56 4.95
CA GLU A 54 -13.25 10.16 4.65
C GLU A 54 -13.39 8.65 4.43
N LEU A 55 -12.39 8.04 3.78
CA LEU A 55 -12.33 6.59 3.54
C LEU A 55 -11.78 5.80 4.74
N GLY A 56 -11.35 6.47 5.81
CA GLY A 56 -10.73 5.82 6.98
C GLY A 56 -9.36 5.20 6.69
N LEU A 57 -8.65 5.71 5.69
CA LEU A 57 -7.32 5.27 5.30
C LEU A 57 -6.26 6.14 5.96
N GLU A 58 -5.28 5.52 6.62
CA GLU A 58 -4.13 6.24 7.21
C GLU A 58 -3.04 6.54 6.18
N GLU A 59 -3.00 5.79 5.08
CA GLU A 59 -2.01 5.94 4.02
C GLU A 59 -2.51 5.38 2.68
N PRO A 60 -1.96 5.85 1.55
CA PRO A 60 -2.23 5.26 0.24
C PRO A 60 -1.80 3.79 0.18
N GLY A 61 -2.60 2.95 -0.46
CA GLY A 61 -2.28 1.55 -0.73
C GLY A 61 -1.03 1.40 -1.58
N LEU A 62 -0.71 2.38 -2.44
CA LEU A 62 0.54 2.42 -3.20
C LEU A 62 1.78 2.41 -2.27
N ASN A 63 1.74 3.09 -1.13
CA ASN A 63 2.85 3.07 -0.15
C ASN A 63 3.07 1.67 0.44
N ARG A 64 2.00 0.90 0.61
CA ARG A 64 2.07 -0.51 1.05
C ARG A 64 2.69 -1.39 -0.03
N VAL A 65 2.37 -1.15 -1.30
CA VAL A 65 2.97 -1.86 -2.44
C VAL A 65 4.47 -1.57 -2.53
N ILE A 66 4.88 -0.31 -2.41
CA ILE A 66 6.29 0.10 -2.45
C ILE A 66 7.08 -0.61 -1.34
N ARG A 67 6.59 -0.58 -0.09
CA ARG A 67 7.25 -1.25 1.04
C ARG A 67 7.32 -2.77 0.87
N ALA A 68 6.26 -3.38 0.33
CA ALA A 68 6.26 -4.81 0.04
C ALA A 68 7.26 -5.19 -1.06
N GLY A 69 7.37 -4.39 -2.12
CA GLY A 69 8.37 -4.57 -3.18
C GLY A 69 9.79 -4.39 -2.67
N TYR A 70 10.02 -3.38 -1.83
CA TYR A 70 11.31 -3.15 -1.17
C TYR A 70 11.75 -4.35 -0.32
N LYS A 71 10.82 -4.89 0.48
CA LYS A 71 11.03 -6.11 1.27
C LYS A 71 11.25 -7.34 0.39
N LEU A 72 10.50 -7.47 -0.72
CA LEU A 72 10.65 -8.58 -1.67
C LEU A 72 12.04 -8.61 -2.30
N LEU A 73 12.61 -7.43 -2.59
CA LEU A 73 13.98 -7.28 -3.11
C LEU A 73 15.06 -7.39 -2.04
N ASN A 74 14.69 -7.66 -0.78
CA ASN A 74 15.59 -7.74 0.37
C ASN A 74 16.46 -6.48 0.54
N LEU A 75 15.89 -5.31 0.26
CA LEU A 75 16.56 -4.03 0.42
C LEU A 75 16.42 -3.52 1.87
N GLN A 76 17.35 -2.66 2.28
CA GLN A 76 17.40 -2.10 3.63
C GLN A 76 17.73 -0.60 3.58
N THR A 77 16.98 0.19 4.35
CA THR A 77 17.18 1.62 4.51
C THR A 77 18.17 1.88 5.65
N TYR A 78 19.20 2.68 5.40
CA TYR A 78 20.08 3.20 6.44
C TYR A 78 20.14 4.72 6.33
N PHE A 79 20.29 5.39 7.48
CA PHE A 79 20.24 6.83 7.52
C PHE A 79 21.63 7.43 7.69
N THR A 80 21.89 8.51 6.97
CA THR A 80 22.98 9.44 7.28
C THR A 80 22.35 10.76 7.70
N ALA A 81 22.60 11.17 8.94
CA ALA A 81 22.06 12.41 9.50
C ALA A 81 23.19 13.42 9.73
N GLY A 82 23.06 14.62 9.15
CA GLY A 82 23.94 15.76 9.39
C GLY A 82 23.13 17.05 9.48
N VAL A 83 23.79 18.16 9.85
CA VAL A 83 23.13 19.46 10.10
C VAL A 83 22.39 20.02 8.86
N LYS A 84 22.74 19.54 7.65
CA LYS A 84 22.15 20.02 6.38
C LYS A 84 21.23 19.03 5.68
N GLU A 85 21.26 17.75 6.02
CA GLU A 85 20.51 16.74 5.26
C GLU A 85 20.26 15.47 6.10
N VAL A 86 19.06 14.91 5.92
CA VAL A 86 18.70 13.56 6.35
C VAL A 86 18.33 12.79 5.09
N ARG A 87 19.02 11.67 4.84
CA ARG A 87 18.79 10.82 3.68
C ARG A 87 18.56 9.38 4.12
N ALA A 88 17.61 8.73 3.43
CA ALA A 88 17.14 7.36 3.63
C ALA A 88 17.24 6.58 2.32
#